data_AF-A0A5J5WQH5-F1
#
_entry.id   AF-A0A5J5WQH5-F1
#
_cell.length_a   1.000
_cell.length_b   1.000
_cell.length_c   1.000
_cell.angle_alpha   90.00
_cell.angle_beta   90.00
_cell.angle_gamma   90.00
#
_symmetry.space_group_name_H-M   'P 1'
#
loop_
_entity.id
_entity.type
_entity.pdbx_description
1 polymer ?
#
loop_
_entity_poly.entity_id
_entity_poly.type
_entity_poly.pdbx_seq_one_letter_code
_entity_poly.pdbx_strand_id
1 'polypeptide(L)'
;MSSNSMSGSWTAKQNKDFERALAVYDKDTPDRWYNVAKAVGEKTVEEVKKHYELLLEDVRRIESGRVPFPDYWTVTGNRQA
;
A
#
# COMPACT_ATOMS: atom_id res chain seq x y z
N MET A 1 17.57 12.70 19.12
CA MET A 1 16.65 11.54 19.10
C MET A 1 15.53 11.95 18.15
N SER A 2 15.40 11.44 16.92
CA SER A 2 15.63 10.09 16.42
C SER A 2 16.19 10.17 15.01
N SER A 3 17.31 9.50 14.76
CA SER A 3 17.70 9.13 13.41
C SER A 3 16.65 8.14 12.92
N ASN A 4 15.61 8.63 12.24
CA ASN A 4 14.70 7.79 11.49
C ASN A 4 15.52 7.20 10.35
N SER A 5 16.17 6.09 10.67
CA SER A 5 16.88 5.20 9.76
C SER A 5 16.15 5.21 8.43
N MET A 6 16.88 5.50 7.36
CA MET A 6 16.46 5.24 6.00
C MET A 6 16.25 3.73 5.81
N SER A 7 15.21 3.16 6.42
CA SER A 7 14.68 1.87 6.00
C SER A 7 14.19 2.09 4.56
N GLY A 8 14.92 1.54 3.60
CA GLY A 8 14.88 1.90 2.18
C GLY A 8 13.47 2.18 1.66
N SER A 9 13.22 3.46 1.34
CA SER A 9 11.95 3.96 0.78
C SER A 9 11.52 3.11 -0.42
N TRP A 10 10.29 2.62 -0.41
CA TRP A 10 9.71 1.90 -1.54
C TRP A 10 9.51 2.86 -2.71
N THR A 11 10.14 2.59 -3.85
CA THR A 11 9.88 3.36 -5.06
C THR A 11 8.52 3.00 -5.65
N ALA A 12 7.94 3.90 -6.46
CA ALA A 12 6.68 3.61 -7.14
C ALA A 12 6.75 2.36 -8.03
N LYS A 13 7.93 2.09 -8.64
CA LYS A 13 8.16 0.87 -9.41
C LYS A 13 8.16 -0.37 -8.50
N GLN A 14 8.92 -0.35 -7.41
CA GLN A 14 8.95 -1.47 -6.46
C GLN A 14 7.55 -1.76 -5.89
N ASN A 15 6.78 -0.72 -5.55
CA ASN A 15 5.42 -0.90 -5.03
C ASN A 15 4.49 -1.54 -6.08
N LYS A 16 4.56 -1.09 -7.34
CA LYS A 16 3.82 -1.72 -8.43
C LYS A 16 4.24 -3.18 -8.64
N ASP A 17 5.54 -3.47 -8.56
CA ASP A 17 6.07 -4.83 -8.73
C ASP A 17 5.59 -5.75 -7.58
N PHE A 18 5.54 -5.21 -6.35
CA PHE A 18 4.99 -5.87 -5.18
C PHE A 18 3.48 -6.15 -5.29
N GLU A 19 2.66 -5.18 -5.70
CA GLU A 19 1.22 -5.39 -5.89
C GLU A 19 0.93 -6.46 -6.94
N ARG A 20 1.67 -6.44 -8.06
CA ARG A 20 1.55 -7.50 -9.09
C ARG A 20 1.96 -8.86 -8.54
N ALA A 21 3.03 -8.93 -7.75
CA ALA A 21 3.47 -10.16 -7.11
C ALA A 21 2.43 -10.70 -6.12
N LEU A 22 1.76 -9.84 -5.33
CA LEU A 22 0.69 -10.26 -4.43
C LEU A 22 -0.53 -10.83 -5.16
N ALA A 23 -0.80 -10.37 -6.40
CA ALA A 23 -1.88 -10.90 -7.23
C ALA A 23 -1.55 -12.27 -7.84
N VAL A 24 -0.26 -12.56 -8.08
CA VAL A 24 0.22 -13.85 -8.59
C VAL A 24 0.38 -14.88 -7.45
N TYR A 25 0.95 -14.45 -6.33
CA TYR A 25 1.21 -15.28 -5.16
C TYR A 25 0.16 -14.98 -4.08
N ASP A 26 -0.92 -15.74 -4.11
CA ASP A 26 -2.00 -15.65 -3.15
C ASP A 26 -1.60 -16.11 -1.73
N LYS A 27 -2.56 -16.13 -0.81
CA LYS A 27 -2.35 -16.51 0.59
C LYS A 27 -1.99 -17.99 0.80
N ASP A 28 -2.36 -18.85 -0.14
CA ASP A 28 -2.20 -20.31 -0.04
C ASP A 28 -0.92 -20.78 -0.74
N THR A 29 -0.25 -19.86 -1.46
CA THR A 29 1.04 -20.09 -2.11
C THR A 29 2.14 -20.44 -1.09
N PRO A 30 2.80 -21.60 -1.20
CA PRO A 30 3.97 -21.94 -0.40
C PRO A 30 5.10 -20.92 -0.61
N ASP A 31 5.82 -20.58 0.46
CA ASP A 31 6.93 -19.62 0.42
C ASP A 31 6.57 -18.26 -0.22
N ARG A 32 5.29 -17.86 -0.11
CA ARG A 32 4.73 -16.63 -0.70
C ARG A 32 5.68 -15.44 -0.61
N TRP A 33 6.16 -15.14 0.60
CA TRP A 33 6.99 -13.96 0.85
C TRP A 33 8.37 -14.02 0.19
N TYR A 34 8.93 -15.23 0.05
CA TYR A 34 10.17 -15.43 -0.70
C TYR A 34 9.94 -15.16 -2.19
N ASN A 35 8.85 -15.67 -2.76
CA ASN A 35 8.50 -15.46 -4.16
C ASN A 35 8.21 -13.97 -4.46
N VAL A 36 7.51 -13.28 -3.57
CA VAL A 36 7.26 -11.83 -3.69
C VAL A 36 8.57 -11.04 -3.60
N ALA A 37 9.43 -11.32 -2.62
CA ALA A 37 10.74 -10.67 -2.50
C ALA A 37 11.59 -10.85 -3.76
N LYS A 38 11.62 -12.08 -4.30
CA LYS A 38 12.30 -12.40 -5.56
C LYS A 38 11.72 -11.63 -6.76
N ALA A 39 10.40 -11.46 -6.82
CA ALA A 39 9.74 -10.71 -7.90
C ALA A 39 10.02 -9.20 -7.84
N VAL A 40 10.18 -8.64 -6.64
CA VAL A 40 10.57 -7.23 -6.43
C VAL A 40 12.08 -7.04 -6.67
N GLY A 41 12.90 -8.05 -6.40
CA GLY A 41 14.32 -8.14 -6.76
C GLY A 41 15.28 -7.38 -5.84
N GLU A 42 14.85 -6.30 -5.20
CA GLU A 42 15.69 -5.42 -4.37
C GLU A 42 15.26 -5.37 -2.90
N LYS A 43 14.29 -6.20 -2.50
CA LYS A 43 13.72 -6.21 -1.15
C LYS A 43 13.90 -7.57 -0.50
N THR A 44 14.21 -7.55 0.79
CA THR A 44 14.27 -8.74 1.63
C THR A 44 12.86 -9.25 1.97
N VAL A 45 12.77 -10.50 2.39
CA VAL A 45 11.50 -11.12 2.83
C VAL A 45 10.90 -10.33 4.00
N GLU A 46 11.75 -9.85 4.91
CA GLU A 46 11.37 -9.07 6.09
C GLU A 46 10.81 -7.70 5.69
N GLU A 47 11.45 -7.01 4.74
CA GLU A 47 10.95 -5.73 4.21
C GLU A 47 9.62 -5.89 3.49
N VAL A 48 9.45 -6.97 2.72
CA VAL A 48 8.19 -7.29 2.03
C VAL A 48 7.07 -7.54 3.03
N LYS A 49 7.32 -8.34 4.08
CA LYS A 49 6.33 -8.59 5.14
C LYS A 49 5.93 -7.32 5.85
N LYS A 50 6.89 -6.49 6.25
CA LYS A 50 6.64 -5.20 6.89
C LYS A 50 5.81 -4.27 5.99
N HIS A 51 6.12 -4.22 4.69
CA HIS A 51 5.36 -3.41 3.74
C HIS A 51 3.92 -3.90 3.56
N TYR A 52 3.73 -5.22 3.56
CA TYR A 52 2.40 -5.81 3.54
C TYR A 52 1.56 -5.51 4.79
N GLU A 53 2.18 -5.51 5.97
CA GLU A 53 1.50 -5.14 7.22
C GLU A 53 1.00 -3.69 7.19
N LEU A 54 1.81 -2.77 6.67
CA LEU A 54 1.43 -1.36 6.47
C LEU A 54 0.27 -1.23 5.47
N LEU A 55 0.33 -1.97 4.36
CA LEU A 55 -0.77 -2.00 3.38
C LEU A 55 -2.08 -2.45 4.04
N LEU A 56 -2.06 -3.50 4.85
CA LEU A 56 -3.24 -3.96 5.57
C LEU A 56 -3.75 -2.92 6.58
N GLU A 57 -2.86 -2.18 7.23
CA GLU A 57 -3.25 -1.09 8.12
C GLU A 57 -3.96 0.04 7.37
N ASP A 58 -3.41 0.45 6.23
CA ASP A 58 -4.02 1.49 5.38
C ASP A 58 -5.40 1.06 4.88
N VAL A 59 -5.55 -0.19 4.42
CA VAL A 59 -6.85 -0.75 4.01
C VAL A 59 -7.85 -0.70 5.16
N ARG A 60 -7.47 -1.17 6.36
CA ARG A 60 -8.34 -1.09 7.56
C ARG A 60 -8.72 0.36 7.89
N ARG A 61 -7.81 1.31 7.70
CA ARG A 61 -8.06 2.73 7.98
C ARG A 61 -9.04 3.34 6.98
N ILE A 62 -8.97 2.94 5.71
CA ILE A 62 -9.93 3.32 4.66
C ILE A 62 -11.29 2.70 4.96
N GLU A 63 -11.36 1.40 5.22
CA GLU A 63 -12.61 0.67 5.47
C GLU A 63 -13.33 1.13 6.74
N SER A 64 -12.58 1.55 7.77
CA SER A 64 -13.16 2.09 9.01
C SER A 64 -13.71 3.52 8.88
N GLY A 65 -13.74 4.09 7.67
CA GLY A 65 -14.27 5.43 7.43
C GLY A 65 -13.42 6.55 8.06
N ARG A 66 -12.17 6.25 8.42
CA ARG A 66 -11.23 7.21 9.02
C ARG A 66 -10.48 8.05 7.98
N VAL A 67 -10.83 7.91 6.70
CA VAL A 67 -10.38 8.79 5.63
C VAL A 67 -11.54 9.73 5.30
N PRO A 68 -11.43 11.03 5.57
CA PRO A 68 -12.47 11.98 5.17
C PRO A 68 -12.62 11.91 3.65
N PHE A 69 -13.85 11.68 3.19
CA PHE A 69 -14.16 11.84 1.77
C PHE A 69 -13.94 13.30 1.39
N PRO A 70 -13.34 13.60 0.22
CA PRO A 70 -13.29 14.96 -0.28
C PRO A 70 -14.71 15.52 -0.38
N ASP A 71 -14.95 16.73 0.15
CA ASP A 71 -16.22 17.43 -0.03
C ASP A 71 -16.39 17.80 -1.52
N TYR A 72 -17.07 16.96 -2.29
CA TYR A 72 -17.34 17.19 -3.73
C TYR A 72 -18.68 17.91 -4.00
N TRP A 73 -19.25 18.60 -3.01
CA TRP A 73 -20.50 19.38 -3.12
C TRP A 73 -20.20 20.82 -2.65
N THR A 74 -20.55 21.95 -3.28
CA THR A 74 -21.51 22.31 -4.34
C THR A 74 -21.01 23.54 -5.12
N VAL A 75 -20.77 23.39 -6.43
CA VAL A 75 -20.87 24.52 -7.38
C VAL A 75 -21.88 24.11 -8.45
N THR A 76 -23.15 24.12 -8.09
CA THR A 76 -24.25 24.03 -9.07
C THR A 76 -25.46 24.81 -8.55
N GLY A 77 -25.53 26.08 -8.97
CA GLY A 77 -26.79 26.67 -9.38
C GLY A 77 -27.57 27.54 -8.37
N ASN A 78 -26.97 28.60 -7.83
CA ASN A 78 -27.79 29.76 -7.46
C ASN A 78 -28.20 30.51 -8.74
N ARG A 79 -29.34 30.13 -9.33
CA ARG A 79 -30.18 31.07 -10.10
C ARG A 79 -31.41 31.37 -9.26
N GLN A 80 -31.38 32.51 -8.57
CA GLN A 80 -32.60 33.10 -8.00
C GLN A 80 -33.36 33.76 -9.16
N ALA A 81 -34.66 33.46 -9.24
CA ALA A 81 -35.66 34.22 -9.97
C ALA A 81 -36.18 35.36 -9.08
#